data_AF-A0A932B553-F1
#
_entry.id   AF-A0A932B553-F1
#
_cell.length_a   1.000
_cell.length_b   1.000
_cell.length_c   1.000
_cell.angle_alpha   90.00
_cell.angle_beta   90.00
_cell.angle_gamma   90.00
#
_symmetry.space_group_name_H-M   'P 1'
#
loop_
_entity.id
_entity.type
_entity.pdbx_description
1 polymer ?
#
loop_
_entity_poly.entity_id
_entity_poly.type
_entity_poly.pdbx_seq_one_letter_code
_entity_poly.pdbx_strand_id
1 'polypeptide(L)'
;HERLDGFGYPQGRRMGEVSDSAQILAVAEMLGGMLDKSGGTLQQADVAVKLIHGEFSRPVIDVVSRTFRECREADAQDSGAALQDALAMSRELSERLDRILRVQGEFKPMFDRASAPFKTLWAHAQERFVSIRRAWSSTGLDVQPDGAWLQHESPAMQREVLAILREINWRLRELDRELHARVNRHAGGDLPLLERYFREAHAATGAAVDAATS
;
A
#
# COMPACT_ATOMS: atom_id res chain seq x y z
N HIS A 1 -7.43 -6.04 -14.33
CA HIS A 1 -7.28 -4.96 -13.34
C HIS A 1 -8.53 -4.65 -12.51
N GLU A 2 -9.69 -5.28 -12.74
CA GLU A 2 -10.80 -5.21 -11.78
C GLU A 2 -10.39 -5.87 -10.45
N ARG A 3 -10.90 -5.37 -9.31
CA ARG A 3 -10.52 -5.82 -7.96
C ARG A 3 -11.76 -5.83 -7.08
N LEU A 4 -11.89 -6.81 -6.19
CA LEU A 4 -13.13 -7.04 -5.42
C LEU A 4 -13.52 -5.91 -4.46
N ASP A 5 -12.57 -5.04 -4.14
CA ASP A 5 -12.77 -3.81 -3.38
C ASP A 5 -13.43 -2.68 -4.18
N GLY A 6 -13.59 -2.83 -5.51
CA GLY A 6 -14.18 -1.84 -6.41
C GLY A 6 -13.20 -0.78 -6.91
N PHE A 7 -11.90 -0.93 -6.65
CA PHE A 7 -10.87 0.03 -7.06
C PHE A 7 -10.10 -0.40 -8.29
N GLY A 8 -10.46 -1.55 -8.83
CA GLY A 8 -10.00 -1.92 -10.15
C GLY A 8 -10.55 -1.02 -11.26
N TYR A 9 -9.97 -1.14 -12.44
CA TYR A 9 -10.39 -0.39 -13.63
C TYR A 9 -10.66 -1.34 -14.79
N PRO A 10 -11.51 -0.94 -15.76
CA PRO A 10 -12.11 0.39 -15.96
C PRO A 10 -13.42 0.67 -15.22
N GLN A 11 -14.13 -0.34 -14.72
CA GLN A 11 -15.49 -0.21 -14.20
C GLN A 11 -15.58 -0.16 -12.67
N GLY A 12 -14.52 -0.56 -11.94
CA GLY A 12 -14.54 -0.54 -10.48
C GLY A 12 -15.50 -1.57 -9.89
N ARG A 13 -15.55 -2.75 -10.52
CA ARG A 13 -16.48 -3.83 -10.16
C ARG A 13 -16.16 -4.37 -8.78
N ARG A 14 -17.19 -4.64 -7.97
CA ARG A 14 -17.06 -5.15 -6.60
C ARG A 14 -17.22 -6.66 -6.53
N MET A 15 -17.06 -7.22 -5.33
CA MET A 15 -17.30 -8.63 -5.04
C MET A 15 -18.65 -9.11 -5.59
N GLY A 16 -18.64 -10.20 -6.37
CA GLY A 16 -19.81 -10.74 -7.09
C GLY A 16 -19.96 -10.28 -8.53
N GLU A 17 -19.23 -9.23 -8.96
CA GLU A 17 -19.26 -8.69 -10.33
C GLU A 17 -17.98 -9.03 -11.14
N VAL A 18 -16.98 -9.59 -10.46
CA VAL A 18 -15.70 -10.05 -11.03
C VAL A 18 -15.65 -11.57 -10.98
N SER A 19 -15.51 -12.22 -12.15
CA SER A 19 -15.45 -13.68 -12.26
C SER A 19 -14.19 -14.25 -11.61
N ASP A 20 -14.25 -15.50 -11.16
CA ASP A 20 -13.11 -16.18 -10.53
C ASP A 20 -11.91 -16.26 -11.49
N SER A 21 -12.12 -16.49 -12.78
CA SER A 21 -11.05 -16.48 -13.79
C SER A 21 -10.36 -15.13 -13.91
N ALA A 22 -11.12 -14.03 -13.81
CA ALA A 22 -10.55 -12.68 -13.83
C ALA A 22 -9.75 -12.37 -12.55
N GLN A 23 -10.18 -12.90 -11.41
CA GLN A 23 -9.44 -12.80 -10.15
C GLN A 23 -8.12 -13.60 -10.20
N ILE A 24 -8.15 -14.83 -10.72
CA ILE A 24 -6.95 -15.67 -10.90
C ILE A 24 -5.95 -14.96 -11.81
N LEU A 25 -6.40 -14.41 -12.94
CA LEU A 25 -5.55 -13.67 -13.87
C LEU A 25 -4.96 -12.41 -13.23
N ALA A 26 -5.77 -11.64 -12.48
CA ALA A 26 -5.31 -10.43 -11.81
C ALA A 26 -4.26 -10.73 -10.73
N VAL A 27 -4.42 -11.83 -9.99
CA VAL A 27 -3.39 -12.29 -9.05
C VAL A 27 -2.15 -12.76 -9.79
N ALA A 28 -2.28 -13.57 -10.84
CA ALA A 28 -1.13 -14.03 -11.62
C ALA A 28 -0.31 -12.86 -12.21
N GLU A 29 -0.98 -11.82 -12.72
CA GLU A 29 -0.34 -10.61 -13.24
C GLU A 29 0.37 -9.81 -12.12
N MET A 30 -0.27 -9.66 -10.96
CA MET A 30 0.34 -9.03 -9.77
C MET A 30 1.59 -9.79 -9.33
N LEU A 31 1.48 -11.12 -9.19
CA LEU A 31 2.59 -11.98 -8.80
C LEU A 31 3.72 -11.92 -9.84
N GLY A 32 3.40 -11.96 -11.13
CA GLY A 32 4.38 -11.79 -12.21
C GLY A 32 5.11 -10.45 -12.12
N GLY A 33 4.37 -9.35 -11.89
CA GLY A 33 4.97 -8.03 -11.69
C GLY A 33 5.87 -7.92 -10.46
N MET A 34 5.54 -8.63 -9.37
CA MET A 34 6.36 -8.69 -8.15
C MET A 34 7.65 -9.48 -8.39
N LEU A 35 7.56 -10.60 -9.10
CA LEU A 35 8.69 -11.46 -9.45
C LEU A 35 9.65 -10.77 -10.43
N ASP A 36 9.12 -10.13 -11.48
CA ASP A 36 9.92 -9.48 -12.54
C ASP A 36 10.67 -8.23 -12.06
N LYS A 37 10.05 -7.41 -11.20
CA LYS A 37 10.61 -6.09 -10.84
C LYS A 37 11.54 -6.10 -9.62
N SER A 38 11.49 -7.14 -8.80
CA SER A 38 12.15 -7.14 -7.49
C SER A 38 13.32 -8.12 -7.37
N GLY A 39 13.56 -8.97 -8.39
CA GLY A 39 14.34 -10.21 -8.18
C GLY A 39 13.76 -11.03 -7.01
N GLY A 40 12.45 -10.87 -6.78
CA GLY A 40 11.79 -11.25 -5.55
C GLY A 40 11.57 -12.75 -5.51
N THR A 41 11.83 -13.37 -4.36
CA THR A 41 11.49 -14.78 -4.16
C THR A 41 9.97 -14.93 -4.12
N LEU A 42 9.47 -16.05 -4.62
CA LEU A 42 8.07 -16.50 -4.56
C LEU A 42 7.42 -16.25 -3.17
N GLN A 43 8.20 -16.35 -2.10
CA GLN A 43 7.79 -16.05 -0.72
C GLN A 43 7.30 -14.61 -0.47
N GLN A 44 7.90 -13.60 -1.13
CA GLN A 44 7.50 -12.19 -1.01
C GLN A 44 6.07 -11.95 -1.51
N ALA A 45 5.69 -12.72 -2.53
CA ALA A 45 4.41 -12.58 -3.19
C ALA A 45 3.30 -13.35 -2.46
N ASP A 46 3.62 -14.42 -1.72
CA ASP A 46 2.68 -15.09 -0.78
C ASP A 46 2.19 -14.14 0.30
N VAL A 47 3.13 -13.36 0.88
CA VAL A 47 2.82 -12.52 2.03
C VAL A 47 2.19 -11.20 1.60
N ALA A 48 2.58 -10.65 0.45
CA ALA A 48 1.84 -9.54 -0.17
C ALA A 48 0.36 -9.91 -0.42
N VAL A 49 0.08 -11.13 -0.92
CA VAL A 49 -1.30 -11.58 -1.18
C VAL A 49 -2.09 -11.81 0.11
N LYS A 50 -1.45 -12.24 1.21
CA LYS A 50 -2.11 -12.41 2.52
C LYS A 50 -2.36 -11.10 3.25
N LEU A 51 -1.49 -10.11 3.08
CA LEU A 51 -1.62 -8.81 3.75
C LEU A 51 -2.73 -7.95 3.15
N ILE A 52 -3.07 -8.20 1.89
CA ILE A 52 -4.06 -7.44 1.14
C ILE A 52 -5.43 -8.10 1.28
N HIS A 53 -6.10 -7.79 2.39
CA HIS A 53 -7.44 -8.29 2.67
C HIS A 53 -8.47 -7.61 1.75
N GLY A 54 -9.25 -8.42 1.00
CA GLY A 54 -10.44 -7.97 0.29
C GLY A 54 -10.29 -7.61 -1.19
N GLU A 55 -9.07 -7.62 -1.75
CA GLU A 55 -8.85 -7.40 -3.20
C GLU A 55 -9.13 -8.65 -4.04
N PHE A 56 -8.88 -9.83 -3.45
CA PHE A 56 -9.03 -11.14 -4.08
C PHE A 56 -9.82 -12.08 -3.18
N SER A 57 -10.51 -13.06 -3.78
CA SER A 57 -11.27 -14.02 -3.01
C SER A 57 -10.36 -14.95 -2.23
N ARG A 58 -10.86 -15.41 -1.08
CA ARG A 58 -10.13 -16.30 -0.19
C ARG A 58 -9.65 -17.61 -0.85
N PRO A 59 -10.44 -18.26 -1.74
CA PRO A 59 -9.97 -19.43 -2.48
C PRO A 59 -8.73 -19.14 -3.35
N VAL A 60 -8.65 -17.95 -3.96
CA VAL A 60 -7.49 -17.56 -4.78
C VAL A 60 -6.26 -17.34 -3.90
N ILE A 61 -6.42 -16.65 -2.76
CA ILE A 61 -5.34 -16.47 -1.77
C ILE A 61 -4.83 -17.84 -1.27
N ASP A 62 -5.74 -18.77 -0.95
CA ASP A 62 -5.39 -20.10 -0.44
C ASP A 62 -4.62 -20.96 -1.44
N VAL A 63 -4.95 -20.87 -2.74
CA VAL A 63 -4.23 -21.56 -3.82
C VAL A 63 -2.81 -21.02 -3.94
N VAL A 64 -2.68 -19.70 -3.98
CA VAL A 64 -1.40 -19.00 -4.09
C VAL A 64 -0.48 -19.39 -2.93
N SER A 65 -0.99 -19.35 -1.70
CA SER A 65 -0.23 -19.76 -0.51
C SER A 65 0.15 -21.23 -0.47
N ARG A 66 -0.63 -22.11 -1.12
CA ARG A 66 -0.29 -23.52 -1.25
C ARG A 66 0.85 -23.71 -2.24
N THR A 67 0.72 -23.14 -3.44
CA THR A 67 1.75 -23.19 -4.49
C THR A 67 3.08 -22.62 -3.98
N PHE A 68 3.04 -21.56 -3.19
CA PHE A 68 4.25 -20.99 -2.62
C PHE A 68 4.97 -21.87 -1.58
N ARG A 69 4.22 -22.62 -0.77
CA ARG A 69 4.82 -23.60 0.15
C ARG A 69 5.47 -24.77 -0.58
N GLU A 70 4.98 -25.11 -1.77
CA GLU A 70 5.50 -26.23 -2.57
C GLU A 70 6.78 -25.85 -3.35
N CYS A 71 6.98 -24.59 -3.70
CA CYS A 71 8.16 -24.13 -4.46
C CYS A 71 9.40 -23.78 -3.61
N ARG A 72 9.44 -24.14 -2.31
CA ARG A 72 10.25 -23.50 -1.26
C ARG A 72 11.70 -23.99 -1.08
N GLU A 73 12.39 -24.41 -2.15
CA GLU A 73 13.79 -24.85 -2.08
C GLU A 73 14.65 -24.24 -3.20
N ALA A 74 14.93 -22.94 -3.13
CA ALA A 74 16.14 -22.33 -3.71
C ALA A 74 16.25 -20.85 -3.30
N ASP A 75 17.48 -20.39 -3.13
CA ASP A 75 17.95 -19.00 -2.97
C ASP A 75 18.10 -18.43 -1.55
N ALA A 76 19.32 -18.61 -1.05
CA ALA A 76 19.89 -17.85 0.05
C ALA A 76 21.32 -17.42 -0.30
N GLN A 77 21.48 -16.27 -0.97
CA GLN A 77 22.71 -15.46 -0.83
C GLN A 77 22.38 -13.97 -0.80
N ASP A 78 23.08 -13.28 0.09
CA ASP A 78 23.03 -11.87 0.50
C ASP A 78 21.95 -11.47 1.53
N SER A 79 22.43 -11.11 2.72
CA SER A 79 21.66 -11.08 3.97
C SER A 79 21.81 -9.78 4.76
N GLY A 80 22.78 -8.92 4.44
CA GLY A 80 23.06 -7.70 5.23
C GLY A 80 22.31 -6.46 4.76
N ALA A 81 22.19 -6.26 3.44
CA ALA A 81 21.60 -5.05 2.86
C ALA A 81 20.07 -4.99 3.06
N ALA A 82 19.38 -6.13 2.96
CA ALA A 82 17.92 -6.18 3.01
C ALA A 82 17.32 -5.72 4.35
N LEU A 83 17.98 -6.04 5.47
CA LEU A 83 17.54 -5.61 6.80
C LEU A 83 17.65 -4.09 6.97
N GLN A 84 18.80 -3.51 6.61
CA GLN A 84 19.01 -2.06 6.74
C GLN A 84 18.04 -1.27 5.86
N ASP A 85 17.83 -1.73 4.61
CA ASP A 85 16.85 -1.15 3.70
C ASP A 85 15.43 -1.25 4.26
N ALA A 86 15.06 -2.40 4.85
CA ALA A 86 13.75 -2.58 5.47
C ALA A 86 13.54 -1.62 6.64
N LEU A 87 14.53 -1.46 7.52
CA LEU A 87 14.44 -0.55 8.67
C LEU A 87 14.39 0.92 8.24
N ALA A 88 15.18 1.30 7.22
CA ALA A 88 15.14 2.66 6.68
C ALA A 88 13.77 2.97 6.06
N MET A 89 13.25 2.06 5.23
CA MET A 89 11.94 2.21 4.59
C MET A 89 10.79 2.17 5.59
N SER A 90 10.92 1.36 6.64
CA SER A 90 9.98 1.29 7.76
C SER A 90 9.82 2.65 8.44
N ARG A 91 10.95 3.31 8.79
CA ARG A 91 10.93 4.65 9.40
C ARG A 91 10.29 5.70 8.50
N GLU A 92 10.69 5.74 7.23
CA GLU A 92 10.12 6.67 6.25
C GLU A 92 8.61 6.46 6.09
N LEU A 93 8.18 5.19 6.00
CA LEU A 93 6.78 4.86 5.86
C LEU A 93 5.97 5.24 7.10
N SER A 94 6.49 5.00 8.31
CA SER A 94 5.84 5.43 9.55
C SER A 94 5.63 6.94 9.58
N GLU A 95 6.69 7.72 9.34
CA GLU A 95 6.61 9.18 9.31
C GLU A 95 5.59 9.69 8.26
N ARG A 96 5.60 9.05 7.08
CA ARG A 96 4.65 9.37 6.01
C ARG A 96 3.21 9.07 6.42
N LEU A 97 2.93 7.93 7.03
CA LEU A 97 1.58 7.55 7.47
C LEU A 97 1.06 8.47 8.57
N ASP A 98 1.90 8.82 9.55
CA ASP A 98 1.54 9.75 10.62
C ASP A 98 1.25 11.16 10.08
N ARG A 99 2.07 11.62 9.13
CA ARG A 99 1.82 12.89 8.43
C ARG A 99 0.49 12.88 7.69
N ILE A 100 0.21 11.83 6.92
CA ILE A 100 -1.05 11.70 6.19
C ILE A 100 -2.22 11.82 7.18
N LEU A 101 -2.20 11.10 8.31
CA LEU A 101 -3.26 11.16 9.32
C LEU A 101 -3.42 12.56 9.91
N ARG A 102 -2.32 13.23 10.24
CA ARG A 102 -2.34 14.60 10.76
C ARG A 102 -2.97 15.58 9.77
N VAL A 103 -2.48 15.57 8.53
CA VAL A 103 -2.99 16.45 7.46
C VAL A 103 -4.45 16.14 7.13
N GLN A 104 -4.86 14.87 7.15
CA GLN A 104 -6.28 14.50 7.00
C GLN A 104 -7.16 15.13 8.09
N GLY A 105 -6.69 15.16 9.34
CA GLY A 105 -7.37 15.83 10.45
C GLY A 105 -7.53 17.34 10.22
N GLU A 106 -6.47 18.00 9.75
CA GLU A 106 -6.45 19.43 9.43
C GLU A 106 -7.42 19.78 8.28
N PHE A 107 -7.49 18.92 7.26
CA PHE A 107 -8.35 19.14 6.08
C PHE A 107 -9.80 18.69 6.25
N LYS A 108 -10.12 17.94 7.31
CA LYS A 108 -11.47 17.42 7.53
C LYS A 108 -12.58 18.46 7.40
N PRO A 109 -12.50 19.67 8.01
CA PRO A 109 -13.54 20.68 7.86
C PRO A 109 -13.73 21.18 6.42
N MET A 110 -12.67 21.17 5.61
CA MET A 110 -12.73 21.55 4.19
C MET A 110 -13.37 20.43 3.37
N PHE A 111 -13.00 19.17 3.61
CA PHE A 111 -13.62 18.01 2.96
C PHE A 111 -15.10 17.87 3.32
N ASP A 112 -15.49 18.20 4.56
CA ASP A 112 -16.89 18.18 4.99
C ASP A 112 -17.75 19.23 4.23
N ARG A 113 -17.13 20.24 3.60
CA ARG A 113 -17.80 21.26 2.77
C ARG A 113 -17.69 20.99 1.26
N ALA A 114 -16.89 20.01 0.85
CA ALA A 114 -16.72 19.64 -0.55
C ALA A 114 -18.00 19.07 -1.17
N SER A 115 -17.99 18.93 -2.51
CA SER A 115 -19.14 18.38 -3.24
C SER A 115 -19.48 16.94 -2.82
N ALA A 116 -20.72 16.52 -3.07
CA ALA A 116 -21.14 15.14 -2.78
C ALA A 116 -20.31 14.08 -3.57
N PRO A 117 -20.02 14.25 -4.88
CA PRO A 117 -19.14 13.34 -5.61
C PRO A 117 -17.74 13.23 -4.99
N PHE A 118 -17.15 14.36 -4.57
CA PHE A 118 -15.86 14.35 -3.88
C PHE A 118 -15.91 13.55 -2.59
N LYS A 119 -16.92 13.78 -1.74
CA LYS A 119 -17.07 13.08 -0.46
C LYS A 119 -17.17 11.56 -0.63
N THR A 120 -17.88 11.09 -1.64
CA THR A 120 -17.96 9.65 -1.96
C THR A 120 -16.60 9.09 -2.37
N LEU A 121 -15.88 9.78 -3.26
CA LEU A 121 -14.53 9.36 -3.68
C LEU A 121 -13.54 9.38 -2.51
N TRP A 122 -13.64 10.39 -1.64
CA TRP A 122 -12.82 10.52 -0.45
C TRP A 122 -13.09 9.41 0.55
N ALA A 123 -14.36 9.10 0.83
CA ALA A 123 -14.73 8.00 1.74
C ALA A 123 -14.16 6.65 1.26
N HIS A 124 -14.26 6.37 -0.04
CA HIS A 124 -13.64 5.19 -0.63
C HIS A 124 -12.10 5.21 -0.48
N ALA A 125 -11.44 6.34 -0.76
CA ALA A 125 -9.99 6.44 -0.57
C ALA A 125 -9.57 6.22 0.90
N GLN A 126 -10.39 6.68 1.86
CA GLN A 126 -10.17 6.44 3.29
C GLN A 126 -10.27 4.96 3.66
N GLU A 127 -11.25 4.22 3.13
CA GLU A 127 -11.37 2.78 3.35
C GLU A 127 -10.12 2.03 2.89
N ARG A 128 -9.56 2.40 1.71
CA ARG A 128 -8.30 1.82 1.24
C ARG A 128 -7.11 2.22 2.06
N PHE A 129 -7.03 3.48 2.46
CA PHE A 129 -5.95 3.93 3.34
C PHE A 129 -5.95 3.15 4.66
N VAL A 130 -7.12 2.88 5.25
CA VAL A 130 -7.26 2.03 6.44
C VAL A 130 -6.78 0.60 6.16
N SER A 131 -7.10 0.02 5.00
CA SER A 131 -6.61 -1.31 4.61
C SER A 131 -5.08 -1.35 4.50
N ILE A 132 -4.49 -0.35 3.84
CA ILE A 132 -3.03 -0.20 3.71
C ILE A 132 -2.37 -0.09 5.09
N ARG A 133 -2.96 0.70 6.00
CA ARG A 133 -2.47 0.82 7.38
C ARG A 133 -2.54 -0.51 8.15
N ARG A 134 -3.59 -1.31 7.95
CA ARG A 134 -3.68 -2.63 8.56
C ARG A 134 -2.58 -3.56 8.05
N ALA A 135 -2.31 -3.55 6.73
CA ALA A 135 -1.21 -4.31 6.14
C ALA A 135 0.17 -3.90 6.71
N TRP A 136 0.38 -2.59 6.90
CA TRP A 136 1.55 -2.06 7.59
C TRP A 136 1.65 -2.57 9.05
N SER A 137 0.58 -2.46 9.84
CA SER A 137 0.58 -2.93 11.23
C SER A 137 0.79 -4.44 11.38
N SER A 138 0.33 -5.24 10.42
CA SER A 138 0.60 -6.70 10.44
C SER A 138 2.06 -7.06 10.17
N THR A 139 2.91 -6.11 9.75
CA THR A 139 4.37 -6.33 9.74
C THR A 139 4.97 -6.26 11.14
N GLY A 140 4.30 -5.64 12.13
CA GLY A 140 4.82 -5.45 13.49
C GLY A 140 5.91 -4.36 13.62
N LEU A 141 6.30 -3.73 12.51
CA LEU A 141 7.28 -2.64 12.49
C LEU A 141 6.73 -1.31 13.02
N ASP A 142 5.41 -1.18 13.17
CA ASP A 142 4.75 -0.04 13.81
C ASP A 142 4.89 -0.08 15.34
N VAL A 143 4.91 -1.28 15.93
CA VAL A 143 5.08 -1.47 17.37
C VAL A 143 6.56 -1.52 17.78
N GLN A 144 7.41 -2.11 16.94
CA GLN A 144 8.86 -2.20 17.15
C GLN A 144 9.62 -1.60 15.94
N PRO A 145 9.74 -0.27 15.87
CA PRO A 145 10.34 0.43 14.73
C PRO A 145 11.86 0.27 14.63
N ASP A 146 12.53 -0.16 15.70
CA ASP A 146 13.94 -0.60 15.68
C ASP A 146 14.12 -1.96 14.98
N GLY A 147 13.01 -2.66 14.71
CA GLY A 147 12.92 -3.97 14.10
C GLY A 147 13.72 -5.03 14.82
N ALA A 148 13.84 -4.93 16.15
CA ALA A 148 14.60 -5.90 16.97
C ALA A 148 14.20 -7.35 16.67
N TRP A 149 12.91 -7.62 16.49
CA TRP A 149 12.42 -8.95 16.09
C TRP A 149 12.94 -9.40 14.72
N LEU A 150 12.99 -8.49 13.74
CA LEU A 150 13.41 -8.79 12.35
C LEU A 150 14.90 -9.09 12.24
N GLN A 151 15.72 -8.57 13.16
CA GLN A 151 17.16 -8.84 13.21
C GLN A 151 17.46 -10.31 13.54
N HIS A 152 16.57 -10.98 14.26
CA HIS A 152 16.71 -12.39 14.64
C HIS A 152 16.07 -13.36 13.64
N GLU A 153 15.35 -12.82 12.65
CA GLU A 153 14.70 -13.61 11.61
C GLU A 153 15.66 -14.01 10.48
N SER A 154 15.24 -15.02 9.72
CA SER A 154 16.02 -15.46 8.55
C SER A 154 16.19 -14.34 7.50
N PRO A 155 17.28 -14.33 6.72
CA PRO A 155 17.46 -13.38 5.62
C PRO A 155 16.32 -13.40 4.59
N ALA A 156 15.68 -14.55 4.40
CA ALA A 156 14.51 -14.69 3.54
C ALA A 156 13.32 -13.86 4.08
N MET A 157 13.06 -13.92 5.39
CA MET A 157 12.03 -13.12 6.06
C MET A 157 12.36 -11.62 6.01
N GLN A 158 13.64 -11.25 6.16
CA GLN A 158 14.06 -9.85 6.03
C GLN A 158 13.76 -9.28 4.62
N ARG A 159 14.04 -10.06 3.57
CA ARG A 159 13.69 -9.70 2.20
C ARG A 159 12.18 -9.65 1.97
N GLU A 160 11.44 -10.54 2.63
CA GLU A 160 9.97 -10.58 2.61
C GLU A 160 9.38 -9.28 3.17
N VAL A 161 9.83 -8.87 4.35
CA VAL A 161 9.45 -7.59 4.95
C VAL A 161 9.80 -6.42 4.03
N LEU A 162 11.01 -6.37 3.49
CA LEU A 162 11.40 -5.32 2.55
C LEU A 162 10.45 -5.24 1.33
N ALA A 163 10.06 -6.38 0.76
CA ALA A 163 9.14 -6.43 -0.37
C ALA A 163 7.74 -5.92 0.00
N ILE A 164 7.24 -6.28 1.19
CA ILE A 164 5.96 -5.78 1.71
C ILE A 164 5.99 -4.26 1.87
N LEU A 165 7.08 -3.71 2.41
CA LEU A 165 7.23 -2.26 2.57
C LEU A 165 7.26 -1.52 1.22
N ARG A 166 7.93 -2.10 0.22
CA ARG A 166 7.93 -1.57 -1.16
C ARG A 166 6.53 -1.57 -1.76
N GLU A 167 5.78 -2.65 -1.54
CA GLU A 167 4.40 -2.79 -2.01
C GLU A 167 3.48 -1.77 -1.33
N ILE A 168 3.55 -1.61 0.00
CA ILE A 168 2.78 -0.59 0.73
C ILE A 168 3.07 0.82 0.16
N ASN A 169 4.33 1.15 -0.07
CA ASN A 169 4.73 2.43 -0.67
C ASN A 169 4.21 2.60 -2.10
N TRP A 170 4.15 1.52 -2.88
CA TRP A 170 3.54 1.53 -4.20
C TRP A 170 2.03 1.77 -4.11
N ARG A 171 1.32 1.08 -3.21
CA ARG A 171 -0.12 1.23 -2.98
C ARG A 171 -0.53 2.64 -2.55
N LEU A 172 0.25 3.28 -1.69
CA LEU A 172 0.02 4.68 -1.33
C LEU A 172 0.08 5.60 -2.56
N ARG A 173 1.11 5.43 -3.40
CA ARG A 173 1.25 6.20 -4.66
C ARG A 173 0.13 5.90 -5.66
N GLU A 174 -0.30 4.64 -5.74
CA GLU A 174 -1.42 4.22 -6.58
C GLU A 174 -2.72 4.90 -6.11
N LEU A 175 -2.98 4.92 -4.80
CA LEU A 175 -4.16 5.55 -4.20
C LEU A 175 -4.22 7.04 -4.53
N ASP A 176 -3.10 7.76 -4.40
CA ASP A 176 -3.02 9.18 -4.75
C ASP A 176 -3.35 9.42 -6.22
N ARG A 177 -2.71 8.65 -7.11
CA ARG A 177 -2.89 8.76 -8.57
C ARG A 177 -4.33 8.49 -8.97
N GLU A 178 -4.94 7.46 -8.38
CA GLU A 178 -6.31 7.07 -8.68
C GLU A 178 -7.31 8.10 -8.17
N LEU A 179 -7.15 8.56 -6.94
CA LEU A 179 -8.02 9.58 -6.36
C LEU A 179 -7.95 10.88 -7.16
N HIS A 180 -6.74 11.31 -7.56
CA HIS A 180 -6.55 12.47 -8.44
C HIS A 180 -7.32 12.31 -9.76
N ALA A 181 -7.12 11.18 -10.45
CA ALA A 181 -7.77 10.92 -11.74
C ALA A 181 -9.31 10.90 -11.63
N ARG A 182 -9.85 10.28 -10.57
CA ARG A 182 -11.29 10.20 -10.35
C ARG A 182 -11.89 11.55 -9.95
N VAL A 183 -11.22 12.33 -9.09
CA VAL A 183 -11.67 13.69 -8.73
C VAL A 183 -11.62 14.61 -9.94
N ASN A 184 -10.55 14.59 -10.73
CA ASN A 184 -10.48 15.37 -11.97
C ASN A 184 -11.67 15.07 -12.92
N ARG A 185 -12.06 13.80 -13.03
CA ARG A 185 -13.16 13.37 -13.92
C ARG A 185 -14.56 13.64 -13.37
N HIS A 186 -14.79 13.45 -12.07
CA HIS A 186 -16.13 13.40 -11.49
C HIS A 186 -16.43 14.51 -10.47
N ALA A 187 -15.40 15.20 -9.98
CA ALA A 187 -15.48 16.25 -8.96
C ALA A 187 -14.46 17.37 -9.24
N GLY A 188 -14.30 17.76 -10.51
CA GLY A 188 -13.21 18.64 -10.95
C GLY A 188 -13.15 20.00 -10.24
N GLY A 189 -14.30 20.51 -9.75
CA GLY A 189 -14.35 21.73 -8.93
C GLY A 189 -13.64 21.62 -7.58
N ASP A 190 -13.50 20.41 -7.02
CA ASP A 190 -12.78 20.15 -5.77
C ASP A 190 -11.31 19.75 -6.01
N LEU A 191 -10.85 19.68 -7.27
CA LEU A 191 -9.48 19.28 -7.58
C LEU A 191 -8.41 20.17 -6.90
N PRO A 192 -8.55 21.51 -6.85
CA PRO A 192 -7.57 22.35 -6.16
C PRO A 192 -7.47 22.05 -4.65
N LEU A 193 -8.58 21.64 -4.03
CA LEU A 193 -8.60 21.23 -2.63
C LEU A 193 -7.81 19.93 -2.43
N LEU A 194 -8.01 18.94 -3.32
CA LEU A 194 -7.26 17.68 -3.30
C LEU A 194 -5.76 17.90 -3.52
N GLU A 195 -5.39 18.72 -4.50
CA GLU A 195 -3.98 19.00 -4.82
C GLU A 195 -3.26 19.73 -3.67
N ARG A 196 -3.97 20.62 -2.99
CA ARG A 196 -3.45 21.25 -1.77
C ARG A 196 -3.23 20.20 -0.67
N TYR A 197 -4.19 19.32 -0.44
CA TYR A 197 -4.04 18.21 0.50
C TYR A 197 -2.83 17.33 0.16
N PHE A 198 -2.67 16.91 -1.10
CA PHE A 198 -1.52 16.09 -1.50
C PHE A 198 -0.19 16.80 -1.32
N ARG A 199 -0.13 18.10 -1.58
CA ARG A 199 1.09 18.89 -1.36
C ARG A 199 1.48 18.89 0.12
N GLU A 200 0.52 19.08 1.02
CA GLU A 200 0.77 19.12 2.47
C GLU A 200 1.08 17.71 3.02
N ALA A 201 0.40 16.67 2.52
CA ALA A 201 0.64 15.28 2.88
C ALA A 201 1.99 14.74 2.39
N HIS A 202 2.51 15.25 1.26
CA HIS A 202 3.80 14.85 0.68
C HIS A 202 4.97 15.78 1.00
N ALA A 203 4.74 16.88 1.70
CA ALA A 203 5.82 17.78 2.09
C ALA A 203 6.85 17.03 2.96
N ALA A 204 8.13 17.13 2.59
CA ALA A 204 9.22 16.52 3.33
C ALA A 204 9.27 17.04 4.78
N THR A 205 9.72 16.21 5.71
CA THR A 205 9.76 16.51 7.16
C THR A 205 10.77 17.60 7.58
N GLY A 206 11.40 18.32 6.66
CA GLY A 206 12.46 19.29 6.96
C GLY A 206 12.14 20.79 6.82
N ALA A 207 11.05 21.20 6.17
CA ALA A 207 10.90 22.62 5.79
C ALA A 207 10.43 23.58 6.91
N ALA A 208 10.12 23.08 8.11
CA ALA A 208 9.56 23.89 9.19
C ALA A 208 10.56 24.30 10.29
N VAL A 209 11.79 23.79 10.28
CA VAL A 209 12.80 24.11 11.33
C VAL A 209 13.71 25.28 10.93
N ASP A 210 13.91 25.54 9.64
CA ASP A 210 14.80 26.63 9.19
C ASP A 210 14.14 28.03 9.15
N ALA A 211 12.83 28.13 9.38
CA ALA A 211 12.12 29.42 9.39
C ALA A 211 12.00 30.07 10.78
N ALA A 212 12.50 29.42 11.83
CA ALA A 212 12.42 29.93 13.22
C ALA A 212 13.75 30.48 13.78
N THR A 213 14.80 30.57 12.94
CA THR A 213 16.15 31.03 13.35
C THR A 213 16.77 32.01 12.35
N SER A 214 15.99 32.96 11.83
CA SER A 214 16.52 34.15 11.14
C SER A 214 15.84 35.41 11.60
#